data_AF-A0A661HY74-F1
#
_entry.id   AF-A0A661HY74-F1
#
_cell.length_a   1.000
_cell.length_b   1.000
_cell.length_c   1.000
_cell.angle_alpha   90.00
_cell.angle_beta   90.00
_cell.angle_gamma   90.00
#
_symmetry.space_group_name_H-M   'P 1'
#
loop_
_entity.id
_entity.type
_entity.pdbx_description
1 polymer ?
#
loop_
_entity_poly.entity_id
_entity_poly.type
_entity_poly.pdbx_seq_one_letter_code
_entity_poly.pdbx_strand_id
1 'polypeptide(L)'
;MLKLVSKISKAKAKLLVEYPYFGTLASRLEFEVNDDIPNFLTDGSRFEYNDDYLQSLELDELGFALSNGAMHAALGHDNRQKGRMGWLWQLSTDYAINTMLIENGLEAPFGINYDERFEGMYAEEVYATLKDEIQNEEYDDEEVNDTGYNEENKRKQEQMKNAEGDHDSDKKRPQMEVENVAQEMQFEQIAQEAMEKFDKPGELPEGLERFFELLVLAKVDWRAELDNAINVHASTDYRLMPPSKKLLYMG
;
A
#
# COMPACT_ATOMS: atom_id res chain seq x y z
N MET A 1 5.26 22.59 18.16
CA MET A 1 4.71 21.50 19.01
C MET A 1 3.26 21.70 19.49
N LEU A 2 2.92 22.48 20.54
CA LEU A 2 1.52 22.58 21.04
C LEU A 2 0.48 23.08 20.03
N LYS A 3 0.90 23.95 19.10
CA LYS A 3 0.02 24.52 18.06
C LYS A 3 -0.36 23.47 16.99
N LEU A 4 0.58 22.63 16.56
CA LEU A 4 0.36 21.61 15.53
C LEU A 4 -0.53 20.48 16.05
N VAL A 5 -0.28 19.96 17.27
CA VAL A 5 -1.12 18.92 17.89
C VAL A 5 -2.58 19.38 18.00
N SER A 6 -2.81 20.65 18.36
CA SER A 6 -4.16 21.22 18.38
C SER A 6 -4.77 21.34 16.98
N LYS A 7 -3.98 21.69 15.97
CA LYS A 7 -4.41 21.78 14.56
C LYS A 7 -4.79 20.42 14.00
N ILE A 8 -3.96 19.38 14.22
CA ILE A 8 -4.26 17.99 13.86
C ILE A 8 -5.56 17.53 14.54
N SER A 9 -5.71 17.84 15.83
CA SER A 9 -6.94 17.50 16.58
C SER A 9 -8.19 18.15 15.98
N LYS A 10 -8.09 19.41 15.52
CA LYS A 10 -9.18 20.11 14.83
C LYS A 10 -9.48 19.51 13.45
N ALA A 11 -8.45 19.18 12.67
CA ALA A 11 -8.60 18.54 11.37
C ALA A 11 -9.29 17.17 11.50
N LYS A 12 -8.86 16.33 12.45
CA LYS A 12 -9.51 15.05 12.77
C LYS A 12 -10.98 15.23 13.16
N ALA A 13 -11.28 16.23 14.00
CA ALA A 13 -12.67 16.52 14.40
C ALA A 13 -13.54 16.97 13.22
N LYS A 14 -12.99 17.77 12.30
CA LYS A 14 -13.69 18.18 11.08
C LYS A 14 -13.92 17.00 10.14
N LEU A 15 -12.91 16.17 9.91
CA LEU A 15 -13.04 14.93 9.14
C LEU A 15 -14.13 14.01 9.72
N LEU A 16 -14.19 13.83 11.04
CA LEU A 16 -15.23 12.99 11.67
C LEU A 16 -16.67 13.48 11.40
N VAL A 17 -16.85 14.77 11.11
CA VAL A 17 -18.15 15.38 10.82
C VAL A 17 -18.45 15.35 9.33
N GLU A 18 -17.48 15.71 8.49
CA GLU A 18 -17.69 15.89 7.04
C GLU A 18 -17.39 14.63 6.23
N TYR A 19 -16.40 13.84 6.65
CA TYR A 19 -15.98 12.59 6.02
C TYR A 19 -15.81 11.49 7.08
N PRO A 20 -16.92 10.99 7.69
CA PRO A 20 -16.87 10.14 8.88
C PRO A 20 -15.99 8.90 8.73
N TYR A 21 -15.95 8.32 7.53
CA TYR A 21 -15.06 7.22 7.18
C TYR A 21 -13.58 7.59 7.36
N PHE A 22 -13.08 8.60 6.65
CA PHE A 22 -11.69 9.06 6.77
C PHE A 22 -11.37 9.57 8.17
N GLY A 23 -12.29 10.29 8.81
CA GLY A 23 -12.11 10.78 10.17
C GLY A 23 -11.94 9.65 11.20
N THR A 24 -12.67 8.54 11.03
CA THR A 24 -12.55 7.35 11.89
C THR A 24 -11.17 6.72 11.77
N LEU A 25 -10.66 6.56 10.55
CA LEU A 25 -9.35 5.97 10.29
C LEU A 25 -8.20 6.90 10.69
N ALA A 26 -8.26 8.17 10.28
CA ALA A 26 -7.26 9.18 10.63
C ALA A 26 -7.11 9.36 12.15
N SER A 27 -8.18 9.11 12.91
CA SER A 27 -8.13 9.15 14.38
C SER A 27 -7.17 8.14 14.99
N ARG A 28 -6.88 7.03 14.29
CA ARG A 28 -5.98 5.96 14.75
C ARG A 28 -4.52 6.12 14.33
N LEU A 29 -4.23 7.04 13.40
CA LEU A 29 -2.85 7.28 12.95
C LEU A 29 -1.93 7.64 14.11
N GLU A 30 -0.78 6.97 14.15
CA GLU A 30 0.36 7.34 14.99
C GLU A 30 1.22 8.36 14.24
N PHE A 31 1.77 9.34 14.96
CA PHE A 31 2.47 10.48 14.35
C PHE A 31 3.95 10.45 14.70
N GLU A 32 4.80 10.55 13.69
CA GLU A 32 6.24 10.60 13.83
C GLU A 32 6.79 11.80 13.05
N VAL A 33 7.59 12.64 13.71
CA VAL A 33 8.20 13.80 13.05
C VAL A 33 9.41 13.31 12.28
N ASN A 34 9.46 13.64 10.99
CA ASN A 34 10.58 13.36 10.10
C ASN A 34 10.84 14.60 9.23
N ASP A 35 11.89 15.35 9.56
CA ASP A 35 12.26 16.57 8.85
C ASP A 35 13.13 16.30 7.59
N ASP A 36 13.53 15.04 7.36
CA ASP A 36 14.34 14.63 6.20
C ASP A 36 13.50 14.44 4.93
N ILE A 37 12.17 14.48 5.05
CA ILE A 37 11.23 14.39 3.94
C ILE A 37 10.62 15.77 3.62
N PRO A 38 10.21 16.04 2.37
CA PRO A 38 9.66 17.33 1.97
C PRO A 38 8.21 17.55 2.44
N ASN A 39 7.44 16.48 2.64
CA ASN A 39 6.01 16.56 2.94
C ASN A 39 5.59 15.56 4.04
N PHE A 40 5.02 14.41 3.66
CA PHE A 40 4.59 13.35 4.55
C PHE A 40 4.65 12.00 3.82
N LEU A 41 4.78 10.92 4.58
CA LEU A 41 4.68 9.56 4.09
C LEU A 41 4.05 8.67 5.16
N THR A 42 3.71 7.45 4.77
CA THR A 42 3.04 6.52 5.67
C THR A 42 3.55 5.11 5.42
N ASP A 43 3.94 4.45 6.50
CA ASP A 43 4.49 3.08 6.51
C ASP A 43 3.41 2.08 6.96
N GLY A 44 2.18 2.24 6.46
CA GLY A 44 1.04 1.38 6.81
C GLY A 44 0.47 1.53 8.22
N SER A 45 1.19 2.14 9.17
CA SER A 45 0.68 2.42 10.52
C SER A 45 1.11 3.78 11.08
N ARG A 46 2.27 4.29 10.67
CA ARG A 46 2.84 5.55 11.13
C ARG A 46 2.74 6.62 10.05
N PHE A 47 2.22 7.77 10.44
CA PHE A 47 2.20 8.98 9.64
C PHE A 47 3.47 9.78 9.95
N GLU A 48 4.46 9.66 9.07
CA GLU A 48 5.70 10.43 9.13
C GLU A 48 5.52 11.75 8.40
N TYR A 49 6.01 12.84 8.99
CA TYR A 49 5.79 14.16 8.41
C TYR A 49 6.87 15.17 8.75
N ASN A 50 7.07 16.10 7.80
CA ASN A 50 7.86 17.30 8.02
C ASN A 50 7.06 18.34 8.82
N ASP A 51 7.61 18.81 9.94
CA ASP A 51 6.90 19.72 10.86
C ASP A 51 6.58 21.07 10.21
N ASP A 52 7.50 21.62 9.41
CA ASP A 52 7.32 22.90 8.72
C ASP A 52 6.23 22.80 7.65
N TYR A 53 6.22 21.71 6.87
CA TYR A 53 5.20 21.45 5.86
C TYR A 53 3.81 21.35 6.50
N LEU A 54 3.60 20.50 7.51
CA LEU A 54 2.30 20.34 8.17
C LEU A 54 1.83 21.61 8.90
N GLN A 55 2.76 22.42 9.41
CA GLN A 55 2.43 23.72 9.99
C GLN A 55 1.95 24.72 8.94
N SER A 56 2.45 24.65 7.72
CA SER A 56 2.08 25.54 6.61
C SER A 56 0.69 25.27 6.02
N LEU A 57 0.21 24.02 6.07
CA LEU A 57 -1.08 23.63 5.46
C LEU A 57 -2.29 24.36 6.07
N GLU A 58 -3.34 24.62 5.32
CA GLU A 58 -4.63 24.99 5.90
C GLU A 58 -5.31 23.77 6.57
N LEU A 59 -6.43 24.01 7.26
CA LEU A 59 -7.11 22.94 8.00
C LEU A 59 -7.62 21.82 7.07
N ASP A 60 -8.05 22.18 5.87
CA ASP A 60 -8.70 21.29 4.90
C ASP A 60 -7.64 20.48 4.15
N GLU A 61 -6.55 21.13 3.75
CA GLU A 61 -5.31 20.53 3.27
C GLU A 61 -4.70 19.51 4.25
N LEU A 62 -4.71 19.83 5.55
CA LEU A 62 -4.30 18.87 6.58
C LEU A 62 -5.28 17.69 6.67
N GLY A 63 -6.58 17.94 6.51
CA GLY A 63 -7.60 16.89 6.41
C GLY A 63 -7.33 15.92 5.26
N PHE A 64 -6.91 16.45 4.10
CA PHE A 64 -6.49 15.64 2.95
C PHE A 64 -5.27 14.77 3.28
N ALA A 65 -4.20 15.36 3.81
CA ALA A 65 -2.97 14.62 4.15
C ALA A 65 -3.24 13.47 5.14
N LEU A 66 -4.05 13.74 6.16
CA LEU A 66 -4.48 12.72 7.13
C LEU A 66 -5.34 11.62 6.51
N SER A 67 -6.20 11.97 5.54
CA SER A 67 -7.04 11.01 4.83
C SER A 67 -6.20 10.11 3.92
N ASN A 68 -5.20 10.67 3.22
CA ASN A 68 -4.23 9.88 2.44
C ASN A 68 -3.48 8.90 3.35
N GLY A 69 -2.91 9.41 4.45
CA GLY A 69 -2.18 8.58 5.43
C GLY A 69 -3.03 7.43 5.97
N ALA A 70 -4.29 7.71 6.29
CA ALA A 70 -5.26 6.73 6.77
C ALA A 70 -5.61 5.66 5.72
N MET A 71 -5.71 6.04 4.44
CA MET A 71 -6.01 5.12 3.36
C MET A 71 -4.85 4.18 3.05
N HIS A 72 -3.60 4.64 3.08
CA HIS A 72 -2.45 3.73 2.95
C HIS A 72 -2.43 2.68 4.06
N ALA A 73 -2.72 3.09 5.30
CA ALA A 73 -2.82 2.17 6.43
C ALA A 73 -3.95 1.15 6.27
N ALA A 74 -5.12 1.60 5.82
CA ALA A 74 -6.29 0.76 5.61
C ALA A 74 -6.12 -0.26 4.46
N LEU A 75 -5.32 0.06 3.44
CA LEU A 75 -5.19 -0.73 2.21
C LEU A 75 -4.04 -1.72 2.20
N GLY A 76 -3.33 -1.88 3.32
CA GLY A 76 -2.25 -2.87 3.48
C GLY A 76 -1.16 -2.69 2.42
N HIS A 77 -0.64 -1.47 2.31
CA HIS A 77 0.31 -1.04 1.28
C HIS A 77 1.47 -2.02 1.09
N ASP A 78 2.06 -2.51 2.18
CA ASP A 78 3.29 -3.32 2.14
C ASP A 78 3.02 -4.76 1.70
N ASN A 79 1.92 -5.34 2.18
CA ASN A 79 1.47 -6.67 1.76
C ASN A 79 1.17 -6.74 0.25
N ARG A 80 0.81 -5.61 -0.35
CA ARG A 80 0.55 -5.50 -1.80
C ARG A 80 1.80 -5.21 -2.62
N GLN A 81 2.89 -4.70 -2.06
CA GLN A 81 4.09 -4.36 -2.82
C GLN A 81 4.66 -5.56 -3.60
N LYS A 82 4.73 -6.75 -2.97
CA LYS A 82 5.05 -8.05 -3.61
C LYS A 82 6.29 -8.02 -4.55
N GLY A 83 7.39 -7.42 -4.10
CA GLY A 83 8.64 -7.36 -4.86
C GLY A 83 8.72 -6.27 -5.93
N ARG A 84 7.75 -5.35 -5.97
CA ARG A 84 7.80 -4.12 -6.77
C ARG A 84 8.83 -3.12 -6.24
N MET A 85 9.24 -2.19 -7.10
CA MET A 85 10.10 -1.06 -6.73
C MET A 85 9.38 -0.20 -5.70
N GLY A 86 9.92 -0.09 -4.49
CA GLY A 86 9.23 0.53 -3.34
C GLY A 86 8.80 1.96 -3.58
N TRP A 87 9.71 2.81 -4.07
CA TRP A 87 9.40 4.21 -4.36
C TRP A 87 8.31 4.36 -5.45
N LEU A 88 8.35 3.51 -6.48
CA LEU A 88 7.37 3.57 -7.57
C LEU A 88 6.01 3.03 -7.11
N TRP A 89 6.01 2.03 -6.23
CA TRP A 89 4.80 1.51 -5.60
C TRP A 89 4.13 2.57 -4.73
N GLN A 90 4.90 3.25 -3.88
CA GLN A 90 4.42 4.37 -3.05
C GLN A 90 3.87 5.51 -3.91
N LEU A 91 4.59 5.88 -4.98
CA LEU A 91 4.11 6.90 -5.92
C LEU A 91 2.77 6.49 -6.57
N SER A 92 2.64 5.21 -6.92
CA SER A 92 1.43 4.69 -7.57
C SER A 92 0.22 4.65 -6.63
N THR A 93 0.44 4.30 -5.37
CA THR A 93 -0.60 4.30 -4.33
C THR A 93 -1.01 5.73 -3.98
N ASP A 94 -0.06 6.66 -3.90
CA ASP A 94 -0.36 8.09 -3.74
C ASP A 94 -1.24 8.62 -4.86
N TYR A 95 -0.91 8.37 -6.14
CA TYR A 95 -1.75 8.80 -7.26
C TYR A 95 -3.18 8.24 -7.15
N ALA A 96 -3.33 6.93 -6.90
CA ALA A 96 -4.65 6.32 -6.79
C ALA A 96 -5.48 6.89 -5.62
N ILE A 97 -4.86 7.08 -4.45
CA ILE A 97 -5.54 7.61 -3.27
C ILE A 97 -5.84 9.10 -3.44
N ASN A 98 -4.87 9.91 -3.87
CA ASN A 98 -5.03 11.36 -4.01
C ASN A 98 -6.11 11.69 -5.03
N THR A 99 -6.15 10.97 -6.16
CA THR A 99 -7.21 11.14 -7.15
C THR A 99 -8.59 10.85 -6.55
N MET A 100 -8.76 9.76 -5.79
CA MET A 100 -10.02 9.47 -5.10
C MET A 100 -10.40 10.54 -4.06
N LEU A 101 -9.43 11.06 -3.29
CA LEU A 101 -9.71 12.12 -2.31
C LEU A 101 -10.17 13.42 -2.99
N ILE A 102 -9.55 13.77 -4.13
CA ILE A 102 -9.94 14.94 -4.94
C ILE A 102 -11.33 14.75 -5.55
N GLU A 103 -11.62 13.57 -6.11
CA GLU A 103 -12.96 13.21 -6.61
C GLU A 103 -14.04 13.39 -5.55
N ASN A 104 -13.70 13.12 -4.28
CA ASN A 104 -14.58 13.30 -3.13
C ASN A 104 -14.60 14.71 -2.53
N GLY A 105 -13.92 15.67 -3.15
CA GLY A 105 -13.97 17.09 -2.78
C GLY A 105 -13.07 17.50 -1.62
N LEU A 106 -12.08 16.69 -1.26
CA LEU A 106 -11.06 17.11 -0.29
C LEU A 106 -10.05 18.08 -0.95
N GLU A 107 -9.63 19.09 -0.21
CA GLU A 107 -8.68 20.09 -0.69
C GLU A 107 -7.24 19.56 -0.66
N ALA A 108 -6.65 19.38 -1.84
CA ALA A 108 -5.29 18.90 -1.98
C ALA A 108 -4.25 19.95 -1.52
N PRO A 109 -3.28 19.58 -0.65
CA PRO A 109 -2.17 20.44 -0.32
C PRO A 109 -1.20 20.59 -1.49
N PHE A 110 -0.40 21.65 -1.48
CA PHE A 110 0.67 21.83 -2.47
C PHE A 110 1.70 20.68 -2.41
N GLY A 111 2.17 20.22 -3.58
CA GLY A 111 3.26 19.24 -3.67
C GLY A 111 2.84 17.80 -3.44
N ILE A 112 1.56 17.47 -3.66
CA ILE A 112 1.09 16.08 -3.73
C ILE A 112 1.22 15.49 -5.13
N ASN A 113 1.26 14.16 -5.19
CA ASN A 113 1.23 13.41 -6.45
C ASN A 113 -0.22 13.29 -6.93
N TYR A 114 -0.58 14.02 -7.99
CA TYR A 114 -1.90 13.93 -8.62
C TYR A 114 -1.77 14.11 -10.13
N ASP A 115 -2.49 13.28 -10.87
CA ASP A 115 -2.63 13.38 -12.32
C ASP A 115 -4.02 12.83 -12.71
N GLU A 116 -4.79 13.64 -13.45
CA GLU A 116 -6.14 13.31 -13.90
C GLU A 116 -6.20 12.02 -14.72
N ARG A 117 -5.09 11.64 -15.38
CA ARG A 117 -5.04 10.43 -16.20
C ARG A 117 -5.21 9.13 -15.41
N PHE A 118 -5.02 9.18 -14.09
CA PHE A 118 -5.15 8.03 -13.19
C PHE A 118 -6.55 7.95 -12.54
N GLU A 119 -7.50 8.77 -12.98
CA GLU A 119 -8.91 8.67 -12.58
C GLU A 119 -9.43 7.24 -12.73
N GLY A 120 -10.04 6.73 -11.67
CA GLY A 120 -10.59 5.38 -11.63
C GLY A 120 -9.59 4.22 -11.53
N MET A 121 -8.28 4.47 -11.66
CA MET A 121 -7.27 3.40 -11.73
C MET A 121 -6.89 2.84 -10.36
N TYR A 122 -6.56 1.55 -10.34
CA TYR A 122 -5.92 0.90 -9.18
C TYR A 122 -4.43 1.25 -9.11
N ALA A 123 -3.86 1.23 -7.91
CA ALA A 123 -2.43 1.42 -7.70
C ALA A 123 -1.58 0.45 -8.55
N GLU A 124 -2.03 -0.79 -8.77
CA GLU A 124 -1.39 -1.76 -9.67
C GLU A 124 -1.32 -1.29 -11.12
N GLU A 125 -2.39 -0.67 -11.62
CA GLU A 125 -2.48 -0.18 -13.00
C GLU A 125 -1.65 1.09 -13.18
N VAL A 126 -1.69 1.99 -12.19
CA VAL A 126 -0.81 3.17 -12.13
C VAL A 126 0.64 2.73 -12.14
N TYR A 127 1.00 1.73 -11.31
CA TYR A 127 2.35 1.18 -11.26
C TYR A 127 2.78 0.60 -12.61
N ALA A 128 1.91 -0.17 -13.27
CA ALA A 128 2.22 -0.75 -14.58
C ALA A 128 2.47 0.34 -15.63
N THR A 129 1.68 1.41 -15.60
CA THR A 129 1.80 2.55 -16.51
C THR A 129 3.10 3.31 -16.29
N LEU A 130 3.37 3.75 -15.04
CA LEU A 130 4.59 4.48 -14.71
C LEU A 130 5.85 3.64 -14.96
N LYS A 131 5.79 2.33 -14.70
CA LYS A 131 6.91 1.43 -14.97
C LYS A 131 7.20 1.36 -16.47
N ASP A 132 6.19 1.28 -17.33
CA ASP A 132 6.37 1.23 -18.78
C ASP A 132 6.98 2.53 -19.31
N GLU A 133 6.58 3.69 -18.76
CA GLU A 133 7.16 4.99 -19.09
C GLU A 133 8.65 5.07 -18.74
N ILE A 134 9.02 4.64 -17.53
CA ILE A 134 10.42 4.56 -17.08
C ILE A 134 11.24 3.61 -17.97
N GLN A 135 10.62 2.56 -18.53
CA GLN A 135 11.31 1.57 -19.37
C GLN A 135 11.41 1.98 -20.85
N ASN A 136 10.44 2.75 -21.36
CA ASN A 136 10.38 3.18 -22.76
C ASN A 136 11.12 4.49 -23.02
N GLU A 137 11.30 5.31 -22.01
CA GLU A 137 12.21 6.44 -22.07
C GLU A 137 13.64 5.94 -21.83
N GLU A 138 14.50 6.10 -22.83
CA GLU A 138 15.96 6.10 -22.66
C GLU A 138 16.29 7.32 -21.79
N TYR A 139 16.00 7.24 -20.49
CA TYR A 139 16.20 8.32 -19.52
C TYR A 139 17.68 8.67 -19.48
N ASP A 140 18.03 9.83 -20.04
CA ASP A 140 19.34 10.44 -19.91
C ASP A 140 19.48 10.88 -18.45
N ASP A 141 20.40 10.23 -17.72
CA ASP A 141 20.56 10.22 -16.25
C ASP A 141 20.95 11.60 -15.64
N GLU A 142 20.91 12.68 -16.44
CA GLU A 142 21.47 13.99 -16.07
C GLU A 142 20.45 15.00 -15.46
N GLU A 143 19.13 14.80 -15.55
CA GLU A 143 18.15 15.81 -15.07
C GLU A 143 17.39 15.48 -13.76
N VAL A 144 17.48 14.28 -13.18
CA VAL A 144 16.69 13.89 -11.99
C VAL A 144 17.46 13.98 -10.66
N ASN A 145 18.70 14.51 -10.68
CA ASN A 145 19.54 14.65 -9.48
C ASN A 145 19.27 15.92 -8.63
N ASP A 146 18.12 16.57 -8.77
CA ASP A 146 17.75 17.75 -7.94
C ASP A 146 16.58 17.50 -6.96
N THR A 147 16.32 16.23 -6.63
CA THR A 147 15.53 15.91 -5.43
C THR A 147 16.32 14.94 -4.55
N GLY A 148 16.72 15.39 -3.35
CA GLY A 148 17.56 14.66 -2.40
C GLY A 148 17.02 13.33 -1.88
N TYR A 149 15.88 12.86 -2.40
CA TYR A 149 15.22 11.60 -2.04
C TYR A 149 16.03 10.34 -2.44
N ASN A 150 16.91 10.47 -3.43
CA ASN A 150 17.62 9.31 -3.99
C ASN A 150 18.88 8.93 -3.19
N GLU A 151 19.51 9.86 -2.47
CA GLU A 151 20.71 9.57 -1.67
C GLU A 151 20.40 8.74 -0.41
N GLU A 152 19.29 9.01 0.27
CA GLU A 152 18.95 8.30 1.51
C GLU A 152 18.51 6.85 1.23
N ASN A 153 17.75 6.62 0.15
CA ASN A 153 17.38 5.28 -0.28
C ASN A 153 18.55 4.48 -0.85
N LYS A 154 19.50 5.12 -1.56
CA LYS A 154 20.79 4.49 -1.90
C LYS A 154 21.57 4.11 -0.64
N ARG A 155 21.66 5.02 0.34
CA ARG A 155 22.36 4.74 1.61
C ARG A 155 21.70 3.63 2.42
N LYS A 156 20.37 3.57 2.50
CA LYS A 156 19.62 2.47 3.16
C LYS A 156 19.81 1.14 2.42
N GLN A 157 19.77 1.11 1.09
CA GLN A 157 20.04 -0.10 0.31
C GLN A 157 21.50 -0.56 0.36
N GLU A 158 22.47 0.36 0.38
CA GLU A 158 23.89 0.05 0.54
C GLU A 158 24.22 -0.40 1.98
N GLN A 159 23.57 0.16 3.00
CA GLN A 159 23.66 -0.34 4.38
C GLN A 159 23.06 -1.74 4.53
N MET A 160 21.98 -2.06 3.81
CA MET A 160 21.40 -3.42 3.79
C MET A 160 22.30 -4.43 3.06
N LYS A 161 22.98 -4.04 1.97
CA LYS A 161 23.93 -4.91 1.25
C LYS A 161 25.24 -5.13 2.00
N ASN A 162 25.70 -4.14 2.76
CA ASN A 162 26.94 -4.25 3.54
C ASN A 162 26.75 -4.97 4.89
N ALA A 163 25.52 -5.24 5.32
CA ALA A 163 25.20 -5.97 6.54
C ALA A 163 25.17 -7.51 6.38
N GLU A 164 25.44 -8.04 5.18
CA GLU A 164 25.65 -9.49 4.96
C GLU A 164 27.10 -9.93 5.21
N GLY A 165 27.97 -8.99 5.57
CA GLY A 165 29.34 -9.25 6.01
C GLY A 165 29.50 -9.05 7.51
N ASP A 166 29.32 -10.16 8.24
CA ASP A 166 29.86 -10.41 9.58
C ASP A 166 29.01 -10.03 10.82
N HIS A 167 28.70 -11.09 11.59
CA HIS A 167 28.28 -11.16 13.00
C HIS A 167 26.84 -10.78 13.46
N ASP A 168 26.08 -11.85 13.74
CA ASP A 168 25.16 -12.06 14.87
C ASP A 168 24.04 -11.02 15.13
N SER A 169 23.03 -10.99 14.25
CA SER A 169 21.81 -10.19 14.43
C SER A 169 20.51 -11.01 14.38
N ASP A 170 20.51 -12.23 14.93
CA ASP A 170 19.40 -13.20 14.80
C ASP A 170 18.33 -13.10 15.91
N LYS A 171 18.21 -11.94 16.59
CA LYS A 171 17.27 -11.79 17.73
C LYS A 171 16.38 -10.55 17.74
N LYS A 172 16.51 -9.61 16.78
CA LYS A 172 15.69 -8.37 16.76
C LYS A 172 14.84 -8.15 15.51
N ARG A 173 15.12 -8.84 14.39
CA ARG A 173 14.31 -8.74 13.16
C ARG A 173 12.90 -9.32 13.25
N PRO A 174 12.59 -10.40 14.01
CA PRO A 174 11.25 -11.00 13.94
C PRO A 174 10.16 -10.30 14.77
N GLN A 175 10.47 -9.30 15.60
CA GLN A 175 9.44 -8.63 16.42
C GLN A 175 8.80 -7.42 15.71
N MET A 176 9.60 -6.61 15.03
CA MET A 176 9.12 -5.37 14.40
C MET A 176 8.27 -5.66 13.15
N GLU A 177 8.66 -6.65 12.34
CA GLU A 177 7.85 -7.12 11.21
C GLU A 177 6.50 -7.70 11.65
N VAL A 178 6.47 -8.41 12.79
CA VAL A 178 5.23 -8.99 13.32
C VAL A 178 4.31 -7.92 13.93
N GLU A 179 4.87 -6.90 14.59
CA GLU A 179 4.10 -5.77 15.10
C GLU A 179 3.49 -4.92 13.98
N ASN A 180 4.25 -4.62 12.93
CA ASN A 180 3.75 -3.86 11.78
C ASN A 180 2.61 -4.62 11.07
N VAL A 181 2.78 -5.91 10.80
CA VAL A 181 1.72 -6.75 10.20
C VAL A 181 0.47 -6.80 11.09
N ALA A 182 0.64 -6.90 12.41
CA ALA A 182 -0.50 -6.89 13.33
C ALA A 182 -1.21 -5.54 13.40
N GLN A 183 -0.49 -4.42 13.23
CA GLN A 183 -1.07 -3.09 13.15
C GLN A 183 -1.82 -2.88 11.83
N GLU A 184 -1.25 -3.29 10.70
CA GLU A 184 -1.91 -3.25 9.39
C GLU A 184 -3.23 -4.04 9.40
N MET A 185 -3.21 -5.27 9.93
CA MET A 185 -4.42 -6.10 10.04
C MET A 185 -5.51 -5.42 10.91
N GLN A 186 -5.11 -4.67 11.94
CA GLN A 186 -6.07 -3.91 12.76
C GLN A 186 -6.65 -2.73 11.98
N PHE A 187 -5.83 -2.02 11.21
CA PHE A 187 -6.30 -0.92 10.36
C PHE A 187 -7.28 -1.42 9.29
N GLU A 188 -6.98 -2.56 8.66
CA GLU A 188 -7.87 -3.20 7.68
C GLU A 188 -9.23 -3.57 8.31
N GLN A 189 -9.23 -4.17 9.50
CA GLN A 189 -10.47 -4.49 10.23
C GLN A 189 -11.28 -3.25 10.56
N ILE A 190 -10.64 -2.19 11.07
CA ILE A 190 -11.30 -0.93 11.39
C ILE A 190 -11.88 -0.28 10.12
N ALA A 191 -11.17 -0.38 8.99
CA ALA A 191 -11.66 0.11 7.71
C ALA A 191 -12.91 -0.64 7.25
N GLN A 192 -12.93 -1.97 7.34
CA GLN A 192 -14.12 -2.78 7.03
C GLN A 192 -15.29 -2.45 7.96
N GLU A 193 -15.06 -2.38 9.27
CA GLU A 193 -16.10 -2.00 10.24
C GLU A 193 -16.63 -0.58 9.99
N ALA A 194 -15.77 0.36 9.61
CA ALA A 194 -16.16 1.72 9.25
C ALA A 194 -16.99 1.72 7.96
N MET A 195 -16.64 0.92 6.95
CA MET A 195 -17.45 0.75 5.74
C MET A 195 -18.85 0.25 6.07
N GLU A 196 -18.95 -0.85 6.83
CA GLU A 196 -20.25 -1.42 7.25
C GLU A 196 -21.10 -0.43 8.05
N LYS A 197 -20.45 0.36 8.92
CA LYS A 197 -21.12 1.35 9.76
C LYS A 197 -21.69 2.52 8.94
N PHE A 198 -20.96 2.95 7.91
CA PHE A 198 -21.29 4.12 7.08
C PHE A 198 -21.90 3.73 5.74
N ASP A 199 -22.35 2.49 5.55
CA ASP A 199 -22.96 1.90 4.33
C ASP A 199 -24.29 2.57 3.88
N LYS A 200 -24.61 3.76 4.38
CA LYS A 200 -25.75 4.55 3.93
C LYS A 200 -25.33 5.41 2.72
N PRO A 201 -26.25 5.60 1.75
CA PRO A 201 -25.99 6.50 0.63
C PRO A 201 -25.59 7.91 1.10
N GLY A 202 -24.42 8.36 0.65
CA GLY A 202 -23.88 9.69 0.95
C GLY A 202 -23.00 9.79 2.21
N GLU A 203 -22.81 8.70 2.96
CA GLU A 203 -21.87 8.66 4.09
C GLU A 203 -20.49 8.07 3.71
N LEU A 204 -20.44 7.22 2.66
CA LEU A 204 -19.18 6.71 2.09
C LEU A 204 -18.68 7.57 0.93
N PRO A 205 -17.35 7.78 0.84
CA PRO A 205 -16.72 8.37 -0.33
C PRO A 205 -17.01 7.57 -1.62
N GLU A 206 -17.27 8.28 -2.71
CA GLU A 206 -17.45 7.70 -4.04
C GLU A 206 -16.15 7.01 -4.50
N GLY A 207 -16.29 5.86 -5.16
CA GLY A 207 -15.15 5.07 -5.64
C GLY A 207 -14.35 4.34 -4.55
N LEU A 208 -14.70 4.51 -3.26
CA LEU A 208 -14.01 3.83 -2.16
C LEU A 208 -14.10 2.30 -2.26
N GLU A 209 -15.26 1.78 -2.68
CA GLU A 209 -15.52 0.34 -2.83
C GLU A 209 -14.46 -0.35 -3.66
N ARG A 210 -13.96 0.30 -4.74
CA ARG A 210 -12.96 -0.30 -5.63
C ARG A 210 -11.75 -0.79 -4.84
N PHE A 211 -11.30 -0.03 -3.85
CA PHE A 211 -10.09 -0.34 -3.09
C PHE A 211 -10.22 -1.59 -2.22
N PHE A 212 -11.43 -2.00 -1.84
CA PHE A 212 -11.69 -3.16 -0.98
C PHE A 212 -12.31 -4.36 -1.73
N GLU A 213 -12.96 -4.14 -2.89
CA GLU A 213 -13.64 -5.19 -3.66
C GLU A 213 -12.71 -6.30 -4.18
N LEU A 214 -11.42 -6.01 -4.40
CA LEU A 214 -10.44 -7.03 -4.80
C LEU A 214 -10.30 -8.16 -3.77
N LEU A 215 -10.63 -7.91 -2.50
CA LEU A 215 -10.63 -8.93 -1.44
C LEU A 215 -11.88 -9.83 -1.47
N VAL A 216 -12.99 -9.31 -1.98
CA VAL A 216 -14.30 -10.00 -1.98
C VAL A 216 -14.39 -11.05 -3.10
N LEU A 217 -13.58 -10.94 -4.15
CA LEU A 217 -13.61 -11.84 -5.31
C LEU A 217 -12.87 -13.18 -5.12
N ALA A 218 -12.27 -13.44 -3.96
CA ALA A 218 -11.80 -14.79 -3.62
C ALA A 218 -12.94 -15.67 -3.06
N LYS A 219 -14.10 -15.68 -3.72
CA LYS A 219 -15.18 -16.65 -3.42
C LYS A 219 -14.96 -18.02 -4.09
N VAL A 220 -13.99 -18.11 -4.98
CA VAL A 220 -13.63 -19.36 -5.67
C VAL A 220 -12.49 -20.03 -4.92
N ASP A 221 -12.76 -21.21 -4.37
CA ASP A 221 -11.71 -22.06 -3.80
C ASP A 221 -10.83 -22.58 -4.95
N TRP A 222 -9.76 -21.84 -5.26
CA TRP A 222 -8.83 -22.19 -6.32
C TRP A 222 -8.19 -23.56 -6.11
N ARG A 223 -8.14 -24.09 -4.87
CA ARG A 223 -7.65 -25.45 -4.62
C ARG A 223 -8.63 -26.48 -5.14
N ALA A 224 -9.93 -26.25 -4.93
CA ALA A 224 -10.98 -27.11 -5.47
C ALA A 224 -11.02 -27.04 -7.01
N GLU A 225 -10.89 -25.84 -7.60
CA GLU A 225 -10.84 -25.69 -9.07
C GLU A 225 -9.58 -26.31 -9.68
N LEU A 226 -8.44 -26.14 -9.02
CA LEU A 226 -7.19 -26.75 -9.44
C LEU A 226 -7.24 -28.28 -9.32
N ASP A 227 -7.78 -28.81 -8.21
CA ASP A 227 -7.96 -30.25 -8.02
C ASP A 227 -8.90 -30.82 -9.08
N ASN A 228 -10.00 -30.13 -9.40
CA ASN A 228 -10.92 -30.53 -10.46
C ASN A 228 -10.23 -30.52 -11.84
N ALA A 229 -9.50 -29.44 -12.17
CA ALA A 229 -8.76 -29.34 -13.44
C ALA A 229 -7.67 -30.41 -13.56
N ILE A 230 -6.91 -30.67 -12.49
CA ILE A 230 -5.91 -31.72 -12.45
C ILE A 230 -6.57 -33.08 -12.60
N ASN A 231 -7.62 -33.39 -11.85
CA ASN A 231 -8.27 -34.71 -11.88
C ASN A 231 -8.98 -35.00 -13.21
N VAL A 232 -9.49 -33.98 -13.91
CA VAL A 232 -10.04 -34.12 -15.28
C VAL A 232 -8.95 -34.51 -16.29
N HIS A 233 -7.71 -34.05 -16.10
CA HIS A 233 -6.59 -34.30 -17.02
C HIS A 233 -5.59 -35.36 -16.53
N ALA A 234 -5.65 -35.73 -15.26
CA ALA A 234 -4.79 -36.73 -14.64
C ALA A 234 -5.28 -38.12 -15.02
N SER A 235 -4.64 -38.70 -16.04
CA SER A 235 -4.80 -40.12 -16.33
C SER A 235 -4.21 -40.94 -15.18
N THR A 236 -5.08 -41.53 -14.36
CA THR A 236 -4.72 -42.50 -13.31
C THR A 236 -4.76 -43.94 -13.81
N ASP A 237 -4.63 -44.18 -15.11
CA ASP A 237 -4.48 -45.56 -15.63
C ASP A 237 -3.02 -46.02 -15.54
N TYR A 238 -2.52 -46.14 -14.31
CA TYR A 238 -1.30 -46.89 -14.03
C TYR A 238 -1.62 -48.39 -13.97
N ARG A 239 -2.17 -48.93 -15.06
CA ARG A 239 -2.15 -50.39 -15.26
C ARG A 239 -0.70 -50.80 -15.46
N LEU A 240 -0.08 -51.23 -14.37
CA LEU A 240 1.11 -52.07 -14.43
C LEU A 240 0.73 -53.33 -15.23
N MET A 241 1.01 -53.30 -16.54
CA MET A 241 0.93 -54.51 -17.34
C MET A 241 1.89 -55.52 -16.69
N PRO A 242 1.44 -56.75 -16.39
CA PRO A 242 2.33 -57.74 -15.83
C PRO A 242 3.53 -57.93 -16.79
N PRO A 243 4.75 -58.13 -16.26
CA PRO A 243 5.92 -58.30 -17.10
C PRO A 243 5.66 -59.40 -18.14
N SER A 244 6.01 -59.13 -19.40
CA SER A 244 5.84 -60.10 -20.46
C SER A 244 6.53 -61.40 -20.07
N LYS A 245 5.77 -62.49 -19.96
CA LYS A 245 6.31 -63.82 -19.58
C LYS A 245 7.42 -64.29 -20.53
N LYS A 246 7.47 -63.76 -21.76
CA LYS A 246 8.52 -64.05 -22.73
C LYS A 246 9.87 -63.41 -22.39
N LEU A 247 9.91 -62.36 -21.55
CA LEU A 247 11.14 -61.60 -21.25
C LEU A 247 11.76 -61.97 -19.89
N LEU A 248 11.15 -62.90 -19.16
CA LEU A 248 11.62 -63.35 -17.83
C LEU A 248 13.04 -63.96 -17.82
N TYR A 249 13.59 -64.33 -18.98
CA TYR A 249 14.92 -64.94 -19.09
C TYR A 249 16.07 -63.93 -19.24
N MET A 250 15.77 -62.64 -19.44
CA MET A 250 16.75 -61.58 -19.68
C MET A 250 17.02 -60.72 -18.43
N GLY A 251 17.04 -61.33 -17.24
CA GLY A 251 17.23 -60.65 -15.96
C GLY A 251 18.33 -59.58 -15.97
#